data_AF-A0A934Y2Z7-F1
#
_entry.id   AF-A0A934Y2Z7-F1
#
_cell.length_a   1.000
_cell.length_b   1.000
_cell.length_c   1.000
_cell.angle_alpha   90.00
_cell.angle_beta   90.00
_cell.angle_gamma   90.00
#
_symmetry.space_group_name_H-M   'P 1'
#
loop_
_entity.id
_entity.type
_entity.pdbx_description
1 polymer ?
#
loop_
_entity_poly.entity_id
_entity_poly.type
_entity_poly.pdbx_seq_one_letter_code
_entity_poly.pdbx_strand_id
1 'polypeptide(L)'
;MRDFDHAAGFLVKVFVEGKFYKLFSLLFGMGFAVMLLRAEEAGRPFIAWFARRAGVLLLIGLLHSVFLWTGDILHDYAIGAFLLLAVIWLRRGGTASMKLPLSIVAIAGSAHALIAMDSHVLGGYAFIAAIVAVALWLRGKDRWRFLRDPQGLLRVAVGMSLFPILMMSMAGIVEGVRRDPVDMQERYDQSEAKRVELTKAWPKREAELLAEARKIAPGDVGEKG
;
A
#
# COMPACT_ATOMS: atom_id res chain seq x y z
N MET A 1 15.00 20.38 22.79
CA MET A 1 13.85 19.57 23.26
C MET A 1 13.06 18.99 22.09
N ARG A 2 12.75 19.76 21.02
CA ARG A 2 12.08 19.28 19.78
C ARG A 2 12.73 18.08 19.08
N ASP A 3 14.06 17.98 19.09
CA ASP A 3 14.77 16.93 18.34
C ASP A 3 14.65 15.54 18.99
N PHE A 4 14.55 15.48 20.32
CA PHE A 4 14.34 14.23 21.05
C PHE A 4 12.93 13.66 20.82
N ASP A 5 11.92 14.52 20.69
CA ASP A 5 10.54 14.09 20.39
C ASP A 5 10.42 13.50 18.99
N HIS A 6 11.16 14.04 18.02
CA HIS A 6 11.18 13.54 16.64
C HIS A 6 11.97 12.23 16.52
N ALA A 7 13.10 12.12 17.22
CA ALA A 7 13.87 10.88 17.30
C ALA A 7 13.11 9.76 18.03
N ALA A 8 12.41 10.09 19.13
CA ALA A 8 11.54 9.16 19.84
C ALA A 8 10.35 8.72 18.97
N GLY A 9 9.69 9.67 18.29
CA GLY A 9 8.61 9.35 17.35
C GLY A 9 9.05 8.47 16.17
N PHE A 10 10.26 8.69 15.65
CA PHE A 10 10.86 7.85 14.60
C PHE A 10 11.21 6.45 15.12
N LEU A 11 11.79 6.34 16.31
CA LEU A 11 12.10 5.07 16.95
C LEU A 11 10.83 4.27 17.26
N VAL A 12 9.77 4.91 17.76
CA VAL A 12 8.47 4.27 17.98
C VAL A 12 7.86 3.79 16.66
N LYS A 13 7.88 4.61 15.60
CA LYS A 13 7.40 4.18 14.26
C LYS A 13 8.16 2.96 13.72
N VAL A 14 9.49 2.96 13.84
CA VAL A 14 10.35 1.93 13.25
C VAL A 14 10.41 0.65 14.08
N PHE A 15 10.42 0.74 15.42
CA PHE A 15 10.51 -0.42 16.31
C PHE A 15 9.18 -0.91 16.86
N VAL A 16 8.21 -0.02 17.10
CA VAL A 16 6.93 -0.36 17.74
C VAL A 16 5.84 -0.57 16.70
N GLU A 17 5.71 0.31 15.72
CA GLU A 17 4.62 0.19 14.75
C GLU A 17 4.93 -0.92 13.74
N GLY A 18 6.02 -0.85 12.98
CA GLY A 18 6.28 -1.80 11.87
C GLY A 18 6.63 -3.25 12.26
N LYS A 19 7.18 -3.50 13.46
CA LYS A 19 7.61 -4.86 13.88
C LYS A 19 6.54 -5.62 14.63
N PHE A 20 5.70 -4.95 15.41
CA PHE A 20 4.64 -5.60 16.18
C PHE A 20 3.57 -6.20 15.27
N TYR A 21 3.15 -5.52 14.20
CA TYR A 21 2.23 -6.11 13.22
C TYR A 21 2.76 -7.43 12.64
N LYS A 22 4.07 -7.53 12.38
CA LYS A 22 4.68 -8.76 11.84
C LYS A 22 4.72 -9.87 12.88
N LEU A 23 5.09 -9.55 14.12
CA LEU A 23 5.13 -10.51 15.23
C LEU A 23 3.73 -11.02 15.59
N PHE A 24 2.75 -10.13 15.70
CA PHE A 24 1.36 -10.51 15.95
C PHE A 24 0.78 -11.32 14.79
N SER A 25 1.07 -10.96 13.54
CA SER A 25 0.65 -11.76 12.37
C SER A 25 1.24 -13.17 12.38
N LEU A 26 2.52 -13.28 12.74
CA LEU A 26 3.19 -14.57 12.85
C LEU A 26 2.58 -15.41 13.99
N LEU A 27 2.39 -14.81 15.17
CA LEU A 27 1.81 -15.48 16.33
C LEU A 27 0.36 -15.91 16.06
N PHE A 28 -0.40 -15.05 15.38
CA PHE A 28 -1.77 -15.34 14.96
C PHE A 28 -1.82 -16.53 13.99
N GLY A 29 -0.98 -16.52 12.95
CA GLY A 29 -0.88 -17.64 11.99
C GLY A 29 -0.42 -18.94 12.65
N MET A 30 0.54 -18.88 13.58
CA MET A 30 1.00 -20.04 14.33
C MET A 30 -0.09 -20.58 15.26
N GLY A 31 -0.77 -19.71 16.00
CA GLY A 31 -1.89 -20.08 16.87
C GLY A 31 -3.03 -20.73 16.09
N PHE A 32 -3.35 -20.19 14.90
CA PHE A 32 -4.32 -20.79 13.99
C PHE A 32 -3.91 -22.19 13.56
N ALA A 33 -2.66 -22.39 13.13
CA ALA A 33 -2.15 -23.70 12.71
C ALA A 33 -2.20 -24.73 13.86
N VAL A 34 -1.78 -24.33 15.07
CA VAL A 34 -1.84 -25.21 16.26
C VAL A 34 -3.27 -25.58 16.62
N MET A 35 -4.21 -24.63 16.58
CA MET A 35 -5.63 -24.90 16.86
C MET A 35 -6.24 -25.81 15.79
N LEU A 36 -5.85 -25.65 14.52
CA LEU A 36 -6.29 -26.50 13.42
C LEU A 36 -5.82 -27.94 13.63
N LEU A 37 -4.52 -28.14 13.85
CA LEU A 37 -3.93 -29.46 14.07
C LEU A 37 -4.58 -30.18 15.26
N ARG A 38 -4.74 -29.49 16.39
CA ARG A 38 -5.42 -30.05 17.58
C ARG A 38 -6.87 -30.42 17.30
N ALA A 39 -7.58 -29.64 16.50
CA ALA A 39 -8.97 -29.94 16.15
C ALA A 39 -9.07 -31.12 15.18
N GLU A 40 -8.12 -31.26 14.26
CA GLU A 40 -7.99 -32.43 13.37
C GLU A 40 -7.67 -33.70 14.17
N GLU A 41 -6.69 -33.65 15.07
CA GLU A 41 -6.32 -34.77 15.97
C GLU A 41 -7.49 -35.22 16.85
N ALA A 42 -8.29 -34.27 17.34
CA ALA A 42 -9.47 -34.54 18.17
C ALA A 42 -10.74 -34.87 17.36
N GLY A 43 -10.69 -34.87 16.02
CA GLY A 43 -11.85 -35.13 15.15
C GLY A 43 -12.99 -34.11 15.29
N ARG A 44 -12.71 -32.88 15.76
CA ARG A 44 -13.72 -31.87 16.07
C ARG A 44 -14.01 -30.95 14.87
N PRO A 45 -15.26 -30.45 14.72
CA PRO A 45 -15.59 -29.50 13.66
C PRO A 45 -14.91 -28.14 13.91
N PHE A 46 -13.73 -27.95 13.32
CA PHE A 46 -12.91 -26.74 13.49
C PHE A 46 -13.58 -25.47 12.94
N ILE A 47 -14.21 -25.57 11.76
CA ILE A 47 -14.61 -24.39 10.99
C ILE A 47 -15.67 -23.56 11.70
N ALA A 48 -16.74 -24.21 12.18
CA ALA A 48 -17.84 -23.52 12.87
C ALA A 48 -17.39 -22.91 14.21
N TRP A 49 -16.53 -23.62 14.94
CA TRP A 49 -16.02 -23.15 16.22
C TRP A 49 -15.06 -21.97 16.06
N PHE A 50 -14.13 -22.05 15.10
CA PHE A 50 -13.20 -20.97 14.82
C PHE A 50 -13.91 -19.73 14.25
N ALA A 51 -14.92 -19.92 13.39
CA ALA A 51 -15.74 -18.83 12.86
C ALA A 51 -16.47 -18.04 13.96
N ARG A 52 -17.01 -18.72 15.00
CA ARG A 52 -17.61 -18.04 16.16
C ARG A 52 -16.59 -17.17 16.90
N ARG A 53 -15.39 -17.69 17.13
CA ARG A 53 -14.30 -16.93 17.76
C ARG A 53 -13.86 -15.73 16.93
N ALA A 54 -13.66 -15.93 15.62
CA ALA A 54 -13.34 -14.85 14.69
C ALA A 54 -14.45 -13.79 14.62
N GLY A 55 -15.72 -14.21 14.68
CA GLY A 55 -16.87 -13.30 14.73
C GLY A 55 -16.93 -12.45 15.99
N VAL A 56 -16.63 -13.03 17.16
CA VAL A 56 -16.51 -12.27 18.42
C VAL A 56 -15.35 -11.27 18.34
N LEU A 57 -14.20 -11.68 17.78
CA LEU A 57 -13.05 -10.79 17.59
C LEU A 57 -13.41 -9.62 16.68
N LEU A 58 -14.15 -9.87 15.59
CA LEU A 58 -14.63 -8.86 14.66
C LEU A 58 -15.61 -7.88 15.33
N LEU A 59 -16.54 -8.38 16.13
CA LEU A 59 -17.50 -7.54 16.87
C LEU A 59 -16.78 -6.62 17.85
N ILE A 60 -15.81 -7.15 18.59
CA ILE A 60 -15.00 -6.35 19.52
C ILE A 60 -14.18 -5.30 18.75
N GLY A 61 -13.51 -5.68 17.65
CA GLY A 61 -12.75 -4.75 16.82
C GLY A 61 -13.63 -3.68 16.15
N LEU A 62 -14.87 -4.02 15.80
CA LEU A 62 -15.84 -3.07 15.25
C LEU A 62 -16.32 -2.08 16.32
N LEU A 63 -16.66 -2.56 17.51
CA LEU A 63 -17.01 -1.71 18.64
C LEU A 63 -15.82 -0.81 19.02
N HIS A 64 -14.61 -1.34 19.06
CA HIS A 64 -13.42 -0.55 19.37
C HIS A 64 -13.16 0.54 18.32
N SER A 65 -13.25 0.19 17.04
CA SER A 65 -13.09 1.15 15.93
C SER A 65 -14.13 2.27 15.98
N VAL A 66 -15.36 1.98 16.41
CA VAL A 66 -16.45 2.97 16.51
C VAL A 66 -16.36 3.82 17.79
N PHE A 67 -15.98 3.24 18.92
CA PHE A 67 -16.04 3.91 20.23
C PHE A 67 -14.72 4.54 20.70
N LEU A 68 -13.56 4.06 20.21
CA LEU A 68 -12.25 4.42 20.76
C LEU A 68 -11.33 5.08 19.72
N TRP A 69 -11.01 4.39 18.62
CA TRP A 69 -10.14 4.91 17.54
C TRP A 69 -10.10 3.97 16.31
N THR A 70 -10.11 4.54 15.10
CA THR A 70 -9.86 3.95 13.77
C THR A 70 -8.45 3.38 13.53
N GLY A 71 -7.88 2.65 14.49
CA GLY A 71 -6.53 2.07 14.40
C GLY A 71 -6.38 0.68 15.03
N ASP A 72 -7.50 -0.04 15.23
CA ASP A 72 -7.46 -1.32 15.94
C ASP A 72 -7.03 -2.49 15.06
N ILE A 73 -5.90 -3.08 15.43
CA ILE A 73 -5.31 -4.28 14.84
C ILE A 73 -6.21 -5.53 14.92
N LEU A 74 -7.17 -5.57 15.86
CA LEU A 74 -8.13 -6.67 16.01
C LEU A 74 -8.99 -6.85 14.75
N HIS A 75 -9.33 -5.75 14.07
CA HIS A 75 -10.15 -5.81 12.86
C HIS A 75 -9.42 -6.51 11.71
N ASP A 76 -8.16 -6.11 11.46
CA ASP A 76 -7.31 -6.72 10.43
C ASP A 76 -7.06 -8.20 10.70
N TYR A 77 -6.86 -8.58 11.96
CA TYR A 77 -6.73 -9.99 12.33
C TYR A 77 -8.01 -10.78 12.19
N ALA A 78 -9.17 -10.19 12.47
CA ALA A 78 -10.44 -10.86 12.24
C ALA A 78 -10.65 -11.16 10.74
N ILE A 79 -10.33 -10.21 9.86
CA ILE A 79 -10.35 -10.43 8.41
C ILE A 79 -9.35 -11.53 8.01
N GLY A 80 -8.12 -11.47 8.52
CA GLY A 80 -7.11 -12.51 8.31
C GLY A 80 -7.58 -13.90 8.75
N ALA A 81 -8.29 -13.99 9.87
CA ALA A 81 -8.91 -15.22 10.37
C ALA A 81 -9.90 -15.82 9.37
N PHE A 82 -10.78 -14.98 8.81
CA PHE A 82 -11.77 -15.41 7.83
C PHE A 82 -11.14 -15.78 6.49
N LEU A 83 -10.08 -15.09 6.06
CA LEU A 83 -9.32 -15.45 4.87
C LEU A 83 -8.66 -16.82 5.01
N LEU A 84 -7.98 -17.09 6.12
CA LEU A 84 -7.39 -18.41 6.40
C LEU A 84 -8.45 -19.51 6.43
N LEU A 85 -9.61 -19.22 7.04
CA LEU A 85 -10.73 -20.14 7.08
C LEU A 85 -11.27 -20.44 5.68
N ALA A 86 -11.38 -19.42 4.81
CA ALA A 86 -11.77 -19.57 3.42
C ALA A 86 -10.78 -20.43 2.63
N VAL A 87 -9.47 -20.26 2.85
CA VAL A 87 -8.40 -21.06 2.22
C VAL A 87 -8.53 -22.54 2.61
N ILE A 88 -8.69 -22.85 3.90
CA ILE A 88 -8.88 -24.24 4.35
C ILE A 88 -10.14 -24.85 3.75
N TRP A 89 -11.23 -24.10 3.78
CA TRP A 89 -12.52 -24.58 3.27
C TRP A 89 -12.45 -24.87 1.76
N LEU A 90 -11.75 -24.02 1.00
CA LEU A 90 -11.49 -24.23 -0.42
C LEU A 90 -10.62 -25.48 -0.69
N ARG A 91 -9.57 -25.70 0.12
CA ARG A 91 -8.72 -26.90 -0.01
C ARG A 91 -9.48 -28.19 0.29
N ARG A 92 -10.51 -28.15 1.14
CA ARG A 92 -11.30 -29.33 1.55
C ARG A 92 -12.52 -29.62 0.65
N GLY A 93 -12.66 -28.95 -0.49
CA GLY A 93 -13.65 -29.32 -1.52
C GLY A 93 -15.10 -29.00 -1.18
N GLY A 94 -15.36 -28.13 -0.20
CA GLY A 94 -16.71 -27.64 0.07
C GLY A 94 -17.17 -26.76 -1.09
N THR A 95 -18.09 -27.23 -1.93
CA THR A 95 -18.66 -26.39 -3.02
C THR A 95 -20.01 -25.78 -2.64
N ALA A 96 -20.69 -26.32 -1.62
CA ALA A 96 -22.10 -26.02 -1.35
C ALA A 96 -22.38 -24.85 -0.37
N SER A 97 -21.37 -24.31 0.32
CA SER A 97 -21.59 -23.27 1.37
C SER A 97 -20.66 -22.07 1.25
N MET A 98 -20.28 -21.69 0.02
CA MET A 98 -19.37 -20.57 -0.25
C MET A 98 -19.99 -19.22 0.11
N LYS A 99 -21.32 -19.18 0.25
CA LYS A 99 -22.07 -17.97 0.59
C LYS A 99 -21.68 -17.42 1.96
N LEU A 100 -21.37 -18.25 2.96
CA LEU A 100 -21.20 -17.83 4.35
C LEU A 100 -19.85 -17.14 4.63
N PRO A 101 -18.67 -17.73 4.33
CA PRO A 101 -17.40 -17.04 4.55
C PRO A 101 -17.21 -15.86 3.57
N LEU A 102 -17.71 -15.98 2.34
CA LEU A 102 -17.64 -14.90 1.35
C LEU A 102 -18.58 -13.75 1.71
N SER A 103 -19.79 -14.02 2.22
CA SER A 103 -20.67 -12.97 2.74
C SER A 103 -20.08 -12.34 3.98
N ILE A 104 -19.39 -13.08 4.86
CA ILE A 104 -18.75 -12.49 6.05
C ILE A 104 -17.56 -11.60 5.66
N VAL A 105 -16.72 -12.01 4.70
CA VAL A 105 -15.64 -11.16 4.18
C VAL A 105 -16.21 -9.95 3.45
N ALA A 106 -17.27 -10.12 2.66
CA ALA A 106 -17.96 -9.03 1.99
C ALA A 106 -18.60 -8.06 2.98
N ILE A 107 -19.27 -8.56 4.03
CA ILE A 107 -19.93 -7.75 5.08
C ILE A 107 -18.89 -7.05 5.95
N ALA A 108 -17.81 -7.72 6.35
CA ALA A 108 -16.71 -7.11 7.08
C ALA A 108 -16.03 -6.02 6.24
N GLY A 109 -15.82 -6.28 4.95
CA GLY A 109 -15.36 -5.30 3.98
C GLY A 109 -16.32 -4.12 3.85
N SER A 110 -17.63 -4.36 3.70
CA SER A 110 -18.64 -3.31 3.59
C SER A 110 -18.78 -2.48 4.86
N ALA A 111 -18.69 -3.09 6.05
CA ALA A 111 -18.70 -2.39 7.33
C ALA A 111 -17.47 -1.50 7.51
N HIS A 112 -16.30 -1.95 7.05
CA HIS A 112 -15.07 -1.14 7.03
C HIS A 112 -15.21 0.06 6.06
N ALA A 113 -15.77 -0.16 4.87
CA ALA A 113 -16.02 0.89 3.88
C ALA A 113 -17.02 1.96 4.35
N LEU A 114 -18.00 1.59 5.19
CA LEU A 114 -18.97 2.53 5.76
C LEU A 114 -18.35 3.42 6.86
N ILE A 115 -17.31 2.95 7.55
CA ILE A 115 -16.62 3.68 8.62
C ILE A 115 -15.47 4.54 8.07
N ALA A 116 -14.82 4.11 6.98
CA ALA A 116 -13.68 4.76 6.35
C ALA A 116 -14.08 5.51 5.07
N MET A 117 -14.69 6.70 5.21
CA MET A 117 -14.94 7.60 4.07
C MET A 117 -13.63 8.31 3.66
N ASP A 118 -12.72 7.65 2.94
CA ASP A 118 -11.64 8.33 2.19
C ASP A 118 -11.12 7.53 0.96
N SER A 119 -10.67 8.25 -0.07
CA SER A 119 -10.40 7.82 -1.45
C SER A 119 -9.27 6.77 -1.65
N HIS A 120 -8.44 6.52 -0.64
CA HIS A 120 -7.38 5.50 -0.67
C HIS A 120 -7.90 4.06 -0.48
N VAL A 121 -9.17 3.92 -0.08
CA VAL A 121 -9.85 2.66 0.22
C VAL A 121 -10.26 1.88 -1.04
N LEU A 122 -10.61 2.58 -2.13
CA LEU A 122 -10.89 1.98 -3.44
C LEU A 122 -9.70 1.18 -4.00
N GLY A 123 -8.47 1.63 -3.70
CA GLY A 123 -7.23 0.94 -4.08
C GLY A 123 -7.05 -0.40 -3.36
N GLY A 124 -7.38 -0.47 -2.07
CA GLY A 124 -7.32 -1.70 -1.28
C GLY A 124 -8.34 -2.75 -1.76
N TYR A 125 -9.57 -2.32 -2.06
CA TYR A 125 -10.60 -3.21 -2.61
C TYR A 125 -10.27 -3.69 -4.02
N ALA A 126 -9.74 -2.82 -4.89
CA ALA A 126 -9.29 -3.21 -6.22
C ALA A 126 -8.18 -4.26 -6.15
N PHE A 127 -7.27 -4.14 -5.17
CA PHE A 127 -6.17 -5.09 -4.97
C PHE A 127 -6.66 -6.47 -4.48
N ILE A 128 -7.54 -6.51 -3.47
CA ILE A 128 -8.10 -7.76 -2.96
C ILE A 128 -9.01 -8.42 -4.01
N ALA A 129 -9.85 -7.64 -4.70
CA ALA A 129 -10.66 -8.14 -5.81
C ALA A 129 -9.80 -8.68 -6.94
N ALA A 130 -8.67 -8.03 -7.26
CA ALA A 130 -7.71 -8.54 -8.24
C ALA A 130 -7.07 -9.86 -7.78
N ILE A 131 -6.67 -10.00 -6.52
CA ILE A 131 -6.12 -11.26 -5.98
C ILE A 131 -7.15 -12.39 -6.06
N VAL A 132 -8.40 -12.12 -5.68
CA VAL A 132 -9.49 -13.11 -5.73
C VAL A 132 -9.85 -13.45 -7.18
N ALA A 133 -9.94 -12.46 -8.08
CA ALA A 133 -10.17 -12.67 -9.49
C ALA A 133 -9.03 -13.48 -10.14
N VAL A 134 -7.78 -13.19 -9.77
CA VAL A 134 -6.59 -13.95 -10.19
C VAL A 134 -6.65 -15.38 -9.63
N ALA A 135 -6.99 -15.58 -8.37
CA ALA A 135 -7.12 -16.91 -7.77
C ALA A 135 -8.24 -17.74 -8.45
N LEU A 136 -9.36 -17.11 -8.78
CA LEU A 136 -10.45 -17.73 -9.55
C LEU A 136 -10.05 -17.99 -11.00
N TRP A 137 -9.25 -17.11 -11.61
CA TRP A 137 -8.70 -17.26 -12.95
C TRP A 137 -7.62 -18.36 -13.02
N LEU A 138 -6.88 -18.59 -11.93
CA LEU A 138 -5.89 -19.67 -11.80
C LEU A 138 -6.53 -21.06 -11.60
N ARG A 139 -7.85 -21.15 -11.42
CA ARG A 139 -8.61 -22.40 -11.22
C ARG A 139 -8.66 -23.32 -12.46
N GLY A 140 -8.28 -22.83 -13.64
CA GLY A 140 -8.29 -23.62 -14.89
C GLY A 140 -7.08 -24.55 -15.02
N LYS A 141 -7.34 -25.86 -15.23
CA LYS A 141 -6.37 -26.97 -15.13
C LYS A 141 -5.18 -26.94 -16.11
N ASP A 142 -5.13 -26.02 -17.07
CA ASP A 142 -4.13 -26.05 -18.16
C ASP A 142 -3.61 -24.66 -18.60
N ARG A 143 -3.56 -23.69 -17.68
CA ARG A 143 -3.23 -22.29 -17.99
C ARG A 143 -1.74 -21.94 -17.94
N TRP A 144 -0.90 -22.82 -17.40
CA TRP A 144 0.55 -22.61 -17.21
C TRP A 144 1.40 -23.06 -18.42
N ARG A 145 0.77 -23.36 -19.57
CA ARG A 145 1.48 -23.83 -20.77
C ARG A 145 2.44 -22.76 -21.33
N PHE A 146 2.13 -21.48 -21.14
CA PHE A 146 2.98 -20.36 -21.57
C PHE A 146 4.19 -20.10 -20.66
N LEU A 147 4.14 -20.55 -19.39
CA LEU A 147 5.27 -20.43 -18.45
C LEU A 147 6.33 -21.53 -18.66
N ARG A 148 5.99 -22.53 -19.47
CA ARG A 148 6.93 -23.53 -19.97
C ARG A 148 7.55 -23.12 -21.32
N ASP A 149 7.03 -22.06 -21.95
CA ASP A 149 7.53 -21.50 -23.20
C ASP A 149 8.39 -20.25 -22.93
N PRO A 150 9.73 -20.35 -23.06
CA PRO A 150 10.63 -19.23 -22.79
C PRO A 150 10.36 -18.00 -23.68
N GLN A 151 9.80 -18.17 -24.88
CA GLN A 151 9.47 -17.04 -25.75
C GLN A 151 8.16 -16.35 -25.35
N GLY A 152 7.18 -17.12 -24.84
CA GLY A 152 5.94 -16.58 -24.28
C GLY A 152 6.19 -15.71 -23.04
N LEU A 153 7.08 -16.17 -22.16
CA LEU A 153 7.55 -15.41 -20.99
C LEU A 153 8.23 -14.11 -21.38
N LEU A 154 9.10 -14.13 -22.39
CA LEU A 154 9.81 -12.93 -22.85
C LEU A 154 8.84 -11.89 -23.42
N ARG A 155 7.84 -12.29 -24.20
CA ARG A 155 6.82 -11.38 -24.75
C ARG A 155 5.95 -10.74 -23.69
N VAL A 156 5.59 -11.50 -22.64
CA VAL A 156 4.83 -10.96 -21.49
C VAL A 156 5.69 -10.01 -20.68
N ALA A 157 6.95 -10.36 -20.40
CA ALA A 157 7.87 -9.50 -19.67
C ALA A 157 8.14 -8.18 -20.41
N VAL A 158 8.38 -8.24 -21.72
CA VAL A 158 8.57 -7.07 -22.58
C VAL A 158 7.29 -6.24 -22.65
N GLY A 159 6.11 -6.86 -22.81
CA GLY A 159 4.84 -6.15 -22.78
C GLY A 159 4.57 -5.42 -21.46
N MET A 160 4.84 -6.07 -20.32
CA MET A 160 4.65 -5.49 -18.99
C MET A 160 5.66 -4.38 -18.67
N SER A 161 6.85 -4.40 -19.27
CA SER A 161 7.87 -3.35 -19.08
C SER A 161 7.68 -2.16 -20.02
N LEU A 162 7.09 -2.36 -21.20
CA LEU A 162 6.77 -1.27 -22.14
C LEU A 162 5.47 -0.55 -21.81
N PHE A 163 4.51 -1.24 -21.17
CA PHE A 163 3.20 -0.65 -20.82
C PHE A 163 3.29 0.62 -19.96
N PRO A 164 4.08 0.68 -18.87
CA PRO A 164 4.22 1.89 -18.06
C PRO A 164 4.84 3.06 -18.85
N ILE A 165 5.79 2.78 -19.74
CA ILE A 165 6.46 3.79 -20.56
C ILE A 165 5.46 4.40 -21.55
N LEU A 166 4.65 3.57 -22.21
CA LEU A 166 3.61 4.02 -23.12
C LEU A 166 2.52 4.82 -22.40
N MET A 167 2.11 4.37 -21.21
CA MET A 167 1.12 5.10 -20.39
C MET A 167 1.65 6.44 -19.90
N MET A 168 2.91 6.53 -19.49
CA MET A 168 3.52 7.79 -19.05
C MET A 168 3.65 8.79 -20.20
N SER A 169 4.03 8.32 -21.40
CA SER A 169 4.06 9.14 -22.61
C SER A 169 2.66 9.62 -23.02
N MET A 170 1.66 8.73 -22.96
CA MET A 170 0.28 9.09 -23.31
C MET A 170 -0.35 10.07 -22.30
N ALA A 171 -0.08 9.90 -21.00
CA ALA A 171 -0.51 10.83 -19.97
C ALA A 171 0.13 12.22 -20.16
N GLY A 172 1.41 12.27 -20.51
CA GLY A 172 2.09 13.54 -20.83
C GLY A 172 1.47 14.26 -22.02
N ILE A 173 1.08 13.54 -23.07
CA ILE A 173 0.41 14.11 -24.25
C ILE A 173 -1.00 14.61 -23.90
N VAL A 174 -1.79 13.82 -23.16
CA VAL A 174 -3.15 14.22 -22.76
C VAL A 174 -3.12 15.45 -21.86
N GLU A 175 -2.17 15.51 -20.92
CA GLU A 175 -1.98 16.67 -20.05
C GLU A 175 -1.51 17.89 -20.84
N GLY A 176 -0.61 17.70 -21.81
CA GLY A 176 -0.16 18.75 -22.71
C GLY A 176 -1.29 19.31 -23.60
N VAL A 177 -2.25 18.46 -24.01
CA VAL A 177 -3.42 18.86 -24.81
C VAL A 177 -4.50 19.54 -23.97
N ARG A 178 -4.59 19.24 -22.66
CA ARG A 178 -5.56 19.85 -21.75
C ARG A 178 -5.15 21.24 -21.23
N ARG A 179 -3.86 21.58 -21.27
CA ARG A 179 -3.38 22.91 -20.87
C ARG A 179 -3.77 23.95 -21.91
N ASP A 180 -4.24 25.09 -21.44
CA ASP A 180 -4.68 26.19 -22.30
C ASP A 180 -3.43 26.85 -22.91
N PRO A 181 -3.31 27.03 -24.23
CA PRO A 181 -2.15 27.70 -24.84
C PRO A 181 -1.81 29.07 -24.21
N VAL A 182 -2.81 29.77 -23.67
CA VAL A 182 -2.63 31.07 -22.98
C VAL A 182 -1.90 30.91 -21.65
N ASP A 183 -2.15 29.82 -20.90
CA ASP A 183 -1.52 29.56 -19.61
C ASP A 183 -0.01 29.29 -19.72
N MET A 184 0.42 28.71 -20.84
CA MET A 184 1.81 28.40 -21.14
C MET A 184 2.59 29.67 -21.46
N GLN A 185 1.99 30.59 -22.23
CA GLN A 185 2.61 31.85 -22.58
C GLN A 185 2.80 32.73 -21.34
N GLU A 186 1.79 32.83 -20.48
CA GLU A 186 1.88 33.62 -19.26
C GLU A 186 2.98 33.09 -18.31
N ARG A 187 3.09 31.76 -18.17
CA ARG A 187 4.17 31.13 -17.39
C ARG A 187 5.55 31.37 -18.00
N TYR A 188 5.66 31.33 -19.33
CA TYR A 188 6.90 31.62 -20.03
C TYR A 188 7.32 33.07 -19.77
N ASP A 189 6.41 34.03 -19.94
CA ASP A 189 6.65 35.45 -19.74
C ASP A 189 7.02 35.75 -18.28
N GLN A 190 6.33 35.14 -17.31
CA GLN A 190 6.69 35.21 -15.88
C GLN A 190 8.07 34.61 -15.60
N SER A 191 8.42 33.51 -16.25
CA SER A 191 9.73 32.88 -16.09
C SER A 191 10.85 33.75 -16.66
N GLU A 192 10.65 34.37 -17.82
CA GLU A 192 11.59 35.30 -18.45
C GLU A 192 11.77 36.56 -17.59
N ALA A 193 10.67 37.16 -17.13
CA ALA A 193 10.72 38.30 -16.21
C ALA A 193 11.53 37.98 -14.96
N LYS A 194 11.32 36.79 -14.37
CA LYS A 194 12.08 36.33 -13.21
C LYS A 194 13.56 36.05 -13.54
N ARG A 195 13.87 35.52 -14.73
CA ARG A 195 15.27 35.32 -15.18
C ARG A 195 15.98 36.65 -15.34
N VAL A 196 15.34 37.64 -15.92
CA VAL A 196 15.88 38.99 -16.07
C VAL A 196 16.10 39.65 -14.70
N GLU A 197 15.14 39.52 -13.79
CA GLU A 197 15.28 40.02 -12.41
C GLU A 197 16.44 39.35 -11.68
N LEU A 198 16.52 38.02 -11.73
CA LEU A 198 17.60 37.26 -11.09
C LEU A 198 18.96 37.59 -11.70
N THR A 199 19.03 37.79 -13.01
CA THR A 199 20.28 38.17 -13.71
C THR A 199 20.75 39.56 -13.27
N LYS A 200 19.82 40.51 -13.08
CA LYS A 200 20.13 41.84 -12.54
C LYS A 200 20.54 41.79 -11.06
N ALA A 201 19.91 40.92 -10.28
CA ALA A 201 20.21 40.74 -8.86
C ALA A 201 21.45 39.87 -8.60
N TRP A 202 21.94 39.15 -9.63
CA TRP A 202 23.03 38.18 -9.52
C TRP A 202 24.33 38.77 -8.96
N PRO A 203 24.84 39.93 -9.44
CA PRO A 203 26.13 40.45 -8.96
C PRO A 203 26.11 40.79 -7.46
N LYS A 204 24.98 41.31 -6.97
CA LYS A 204 24.81 41.63 -5.55
C LYS A 204 24.73 40.36 -4.71
N ARG A 205 23.94 39.38 -5.16
CA ARG A 205 23.76 38.11 -4.47
C ARG A 205 25.05 37.29 -4.44
N GLU A 206 25.83 37.34 -5.51
CA GLU A 206 27.16 36.73 -5.60
C GLU A 206 28.13 37.36 -4.59
N ALA A 207 28.16 38.69 -4.47
CA ALA A 207 28.98 39.37 -3.47
C ALA A 207 28.60 39.00 -2.02
N GLU A 208 27.30 38.86 -1.74
CA GLU A 208 26.79 38.40 -0.44
C GLU A 208 27.22 36.96 -0.15
N LEU A 209 27.07 36.06 -1.13
CA LEU A 209 27.47 34.65 -1.02
C LEU A 209 28.98 34.49 -0.83
N LEU A 210 29.79 35.29 -1.53
CA LEU A 210 31.24 35.30 -1.37
C LEU A 210 31.65 35.84 0.02
N ALA A 211 30.97 36.87 0.53
CA ALA A 211 31.20 37.39 1.88
C ALA A 211 30.80 36.37 2.96
N GLU A 212 29.72 35.62 2.76
CA GLU A 212 29.29 34.54 3.64
C GLU A 212 30.26 33.35 3.59
N ALA A 213 30.67 32.93 2.39
CA ALA A 213 31.65 31.85 2.20
C ALA A 213 33.00 32.17 2.88
N ARG A 214 33.46 33.42 2.82
CA ARG A 214 34.68 33.88 3.53
C ARG A 214 34.58 33.79 5.05
N LYS A 215 33.38 33.90 5.64
CA LYS A 215 33.18 33.72 7.10
C LYS A 215 33.30 32.26 7.51
N ILE A 216 32.96 31.33 6.61
CA ILE A 216 32.93 29.89 6.87
C ILE A 216 34.29 29.25 6.56
N ALA A 217 34.96 29.68 5.49
CA ALA A 217 36.24 29.14 5.04
C ALA A 217 37.18 30.28 4.59
N PRO A 218 37.90 30.93 5.52
CA PRO A 218 38.70 32.14 5.24
C PRO A 218 39.95 31.93 4.36
N GLY A 219 40.19 30.72 3.82
CA GLY A 219 41.41 30.40 3.05
C GLY A 219 41.22 29.81 1.64
N ASP A 220 40.02 29.37 1.25
CA ASP A 220 39.83 28.58 0.02
C ASP A 220 39.05 29.28 -1.11
N VAL A 221 38.47 30.46 -0.84
CA VAL A 221 37.52 31.12 -1.76
C VAL A 221 38.14 32.38 -2.39
N GLY A 222 39.02 32.19 -3.38
CA GLY A 222 39.29 33.25 -4.37
C GLY A 222 40.74 33.64 -4.70
N GLU A 223 41.75 32.79 -4.52
CA GLU A 223 43.07 32.99 -5.16
C GLU A 223 43.25 32.07 -6.38
N LYS A 224 42.54 32.35 -7.47
CA LYS A 224 42.99 31.99 -8.83
C LYS A 224 42.60 33.16 -9.74
N GLY A 225 43.63 33.76 -10.34
CA GLY A 225 43.55 34.98 -11.15
C GLY A 225 42.80 34.85 -12.47
#